data_AF-K4IEF6-F1
#
_entry.id   AF-K4IEF6-F1
#
_cell.length_a   1.000
_cell.length_b   1.000
_cell.length_c   1.000
_cell.angle_alpha   90.00
_cell.angle_beta   90.00
_cell.angle_gamma   90.00
#
_symmetry.space_group_name_H-M   'P 1'
#
loop_
_entity.id
_entity.type
_entity.pdbx_description
1 polymer ?
#
loop_
_entity_poly.entity_id
_entity_poly.type
_entity_poly.pdbx_seq_one_letter_code
_entity_poly.pdbx_strand_id
1 'polypeptide(L)'
;MNFLFSLPITKTINPFIMKKTLIILLICLVNFGITQAQNESFKEDALKLTKLSNDAVEASFSQLYTMIPAENLESFKKDLKPIMDTYYLNVAEMSMEYYSHEDVKQLLKFYESEVGEKMLETQSKLAVKSMEMAQGLSMELMPLVQKYSK
;
A
#
# COMPACT_ATOMS: atom_id res chain seq x y z
N MET A 1 -75.00 19.21 -9.67
CA MET A 1 -74.14 19.23 -8.47
C MET A 1 -73.21 18.03 -8.58
N ASN A 2 -71.90 18.30 -8.66
CA ASN A 2 -70.73 17.40 -8.53
C ASN A 2 -70.54 16.26 -9.56
N PHE A 3 -69.89 16.60 -10.67
CA PHE A 3 -68.90 15.72 -11.32
C PHE A 3 -67.56 15.90 -10.60
N LEU A 4 -67.08 14.90 -9.87
CA LEU A 4 -65.69 14.85 -9.39
C LEU A 4 -65.10 13.44 -9.56
N PHE A 5 -64.15 13.39 -10.51
CA PHE A 5 -62.90 12.62 -10.54
C PHE A 5 -62.87 11.18 -10.00
N SER A 6 -62.67 10.24 -10.93
CA SER A 6 -61.62 9.23 -10.76
C SER A 6 -61.06 8.81 -12.13
N LEU A 7 -59.88 9.35 -12.47
CA LEU A 7 -59.02 8.79 -13.51
C LEU A 7 -58.13 7.73 -12.85
N PRO A 8 -58.18 6.45 -13.24
CA PRO A 8 -57.15 5.51 -12.84
C PRO A 8 -55.89 5.82 -13.66
N ILE A 9 -54.86 6.39 -13.02
CA ILE A 9 -53.52 6.45 -13.59
C ILE A 9 -52.91 5.06 -13.45
N THR A 10 -53.23 4.15 -14.35
CA THR A 10 -52.39 2.97 -14.61
C THR A 10 -51.50 3.29 -15.80
N LYS A 11 -50.35 3.91 -15.54
CA LYS A 11 -49.24 3.92 -16.50
C LYS A 11 -48.74 2.48 -16.60
N THR A 12 -49.29 1.70 -17.53
CA THR A 12 -48.71 0.44 -17.96
C THR A 12 -47.38 0.75 -18.63
N ILE A 13 -46.29 0.64 -17.87
CA ILE A 13 -44.94 0.71 -18.42
C ILE A 13 -44.83 -0.43 -19.43
N ASN A 14 -44.56 -0.09 -20.69
CA ASN A 14 -44.48 -1.09 -21.77
C ASN A 14 -43.47 -2.19 -21.36
N PRO A 15 -43.86 -3.47 -21.35
CA PRO A 15 -42.99 -4.58 -20.91
C PRO A 15 -41.69 -4.65 -21.73
N PHE A 16 -41.70 -4.19 -22.98
CA PHE A 16 -40.51 -4.05 -23.81
C PHE A 16 -39.57 -2.94 -23.33
N ILE A 17 -40.11 -1.82 -22.86
CA ILE A 17 -39.34 -0.71 -22.27
C ILE A 17 -38.79 -1.14 -20.90
N MET A 18 -39.57 -1.87 -20.10
CA MET A 18 -39.17 -2.37 -18.78
C MET A 18 -38.02 -3.39 -18.86
N LYS A 19 -38.05 -4.30 -19.85
CA LYS A 19 -36.97 -5.26 -20.11
C LYS A 19 -35.67 -4.57 -20.53
N LYS A 20 -35.76 -3.51 -21.34
CA LYS A 20 -34.59 -2.72 -21.77
C LYS A 20 -33.98 -1.92 -20.61
N THR A 21 -34.82 -1.31 -19.76
CA THR A 21 -34.33 -0.62 -18.55
C THR A 21 -33.69 -1.58 -17.55
N LEU A 22 -34.20 -2.81 -17.42
CA LEU A 22 -33.57 -3.84 -16.58
C LEU A 22 -32.20 -4.28 -17.11
N ILE A 23 -32.03 -4.42 -18.43
CA ILE A 23 -30.74 -4.76 -19.05
C ILE A 23 -29.73 -3.63 -18.84
N ILE A 24 -30.13 -2.37 -19.04
CA ILE A 24 -29.25 -1.20 -18.80
C ILE A 24 -28.85 -1.12 -17.33
N LEU A 25 -29.79 -1.34 -16.39
CA LEU A 25 -29.50 -1.38 -14.97
C LEU A 25 -28.51 -2.50 -14.62
N LEU A 26 -28.66 -3.69 -15.22
CA LEU A 26 -27.74 -4.81 -15.04
C LEU A 26 -26.33 -4.48 -15.55
N ILE A 27 -26.22 -3.85 -16.72
CA ILE A 27 -24.93 -3.43 -17.29
C ILE A 27 -24.28 -2.39 -16.38
N CYS A 28 -25.02 -1.41 -15.86
CA CYS A 28 -24.48 -0.42 -14.92
C CYS A 28 -23.98 -1.06 -13.61
N LEU A 29 -24.72 -2.03 -13.06
CA LEU A 29 -24.31 -2.76 -11.85
C LEU A 29 -23.05 -3.61 -12.07
N VAL A 30 -22.93 -4.25 -13.24
CA VAL A 30 -21.75 -5.03 -13.62
C VAL A 30 -20.51 -4.13 -13.75
N ASN A 31 -20.63 -2.97 -14.39
CA ASN A 31 -19.51 -2.02 -14.51
C ASN A 31 -19.08 -1.44 -13.16
N PHE A 32 -20.03 -1.17 -12.26
CA PHE A 32 -19.72 -0.67 -10.91
C PHE A 32 -19.04 -1.74 -10.04
N GLY A 33 -19.43 -3.01 -10.19
CA GLY A 33 -18.75 -4.13 -9.51
C GLY A 33 -17.34 -4.39 -10.02
N ILE A 34 -17.11 -4.31 -11.34
CA ILE A 34 -15.78 -4.52 -11.94
C ILE A 34 -14.80 -3.42 -11.52
N THR A 35 -15.23 -2.17 -11.50
CA THR A 35 -14.36 -1.03 -11.12
C THR A 35 -13.95 -1.08 -9.64
N GLN A 36 -14.85 -1.46 -8.73
CA GLN A 36 -14.48 -1.64 -7.32
C GLN A 36 -13.54 -2.84 -7.10
N ALA A 37 -13.83 -3.99 -7.71
CA ALA A 37 -12.97 -5.17 -7.58
C ALA A 37 -11.56 -4.93 -8.17
N GLN A 38 -11.46 -4.17 -9.27
CA GLN A 38 -10.17 -3.80 -9.84
C GLN A 38 -9.37 -2.87 -8.91
N ASN A 39 -10.04 -1.92 -8.26
CA ASN A 39 -9.38 -1.01 -7.33
C ASN A 39 -8.90 -1.74 -6.06
N GLU A 40 -9.70 -2.65 -5.53
CA GLU A 40 -9.33 -3.46 -4.36
C GLU A 40 -8.13 -4.37 -4.65
N SER A 41 -8.15 -5.10 -5.77
CA SER A 41 -7.01 -5.93 -6.19
C SER A 41 -5.74 -5.12 -6.48
N PHE A 42 -5.87 -3.91 -7.03
CA PHE A 42 -4.72 -3.03 -7.22
C PHE A 42 -4.12 -2.60 -5.88
N LYS A 43 -4.97 -2.22 -4.93
CA LYS A 43 -4.53 -1.83 -3.58
C LYS A 43 -3.86 -2.98 -2.82
N GLU A 44 -4.39 -4.19 -2.94
CA GLU A 44 -3.79 -5.39 -2.33
C GLU A 44 -2.40 -5.68 -2.90
N ASP A 45 -2.25 -5.64 -4.23
CA ASP A 45 -0.96 -5.86 -4.89
C ASP A 45 0.04 -4.75 -4.53
N ALA A 46 -0.39 -3.48 -4.48
CA ALA A 46 0.45 -2.36 -4.07
C ALA A 46 0.92 -2.49 -2.61
N LEU A 47 0.03 -2.96 -1.72
CA LEU A 47 0.37 -3.24 -0.32
C LEU A 47 1.38 -4.38 -0.20
N LYS A 48 1.20 -5.44 -0.98
CA LYS A 48 2.14 -6.56 -1.03
C LYS A 48 3.52 -6.10 -1.50
N LEU A 49 3.59 -5.30 -2.57
CA LEU A 49 4.82 -4.75 -3.10
C LEU A 49 5.52 -3.85 -2.08
N THR A 50 4.75 -3.00 -1.40
CA THR A 50 5.26 -2.11 -0.35
C THR A 50 5.87 -2.93 0.78
N LYS A 51 5.17 -3.95 1.28
CA LYS A 51 5.68 -4.80 2.37
C LYS A 51 6.96 -5.54 1.98
N LEU A 52 7.02 -6.09 0.77
CA LEU A 52 8.21 -6.81 0.27
C LEU A 52 9.43 -5.90 0.13
N SER A 53 9.25 -4.65 -0.28
CA SER A 53 10.37 -3.73 -0.56
C SER A 53 10.84 -2.91 0.65
N ASN A 54 10.04 -2.84 1.72
CA ASN A 54 10.31 -1.97 2.87
C ASN A 54 10.88 -2.66 4.12
N ASP A 55 11.38 -3.90 4.04
CA ASP A 55 12.07 -4.55 5.17
C ASP A 55 13.21 -3.68 5.75
N ALA A 56 13.83 -2.84 4.92
CA ALA A 56 14.84 -1.88 5.33
C ALA A 56 14.32 -0.76 6.27
N VAL A 57 13.03 -0.41 6.18
CA VAL A 57 12.41 0.64 7.03
C VAL A 57 12.31 0.16 8.46
N GLU A 58 11.83 -1.06 8.71
CA GLU A 58 11.79 -1.60 10.07
C GLU A 58 13.20 -1.87 10.60
N ALA A 59 14.13 -2.32 9.74
CA ALA A 59 15.53 -2.47 10.11
C ALA A 59 16.19 -1.15 10.57
N SER A 60 15.73 -0.01 10.05
CA SER A 60 16.20 1.32 10.47
C SER A 60 15.85 1.64 11.94
N PHE A 61 14.86 0.97 12.52
CA PHE A 61 14.49 1.12 13.93
C PHE A 61 15.39 0.33 14.88
N SER A 62 16.44 -0.33 14.39
CA SER A 62 17.40 -1.08 15.21
C SER A 62 17.88 -0.31 16.43
N GLN A 63 18.25 0.98 16.29
CA GLN A 63 18.64 1.82 17.44
C GLN A 63 17.49 2.03 18.42
N LEU A 64 16.27 2.24 17.94
CA LEU A 64 15.10 2.42 18.79
C LEU A 64 14.84 1.16 19.63
N TYR A 65 15.01 -0.03 19.05
CA TYR A 65 14.90 -1.29 19.79
C TYR A 65 15.95 -1.43 20.89
N THR A 66 17.16 -0.88 20.72
CA THR A 66 18.19 -0.90 21.79
C THR A 66 17.83 -0.04 23.00
N MET A 67 16.87 0.90 22.85
CA MET A 67 16.41 1.77 23.92
C MET A 67 15.25 1.14 24.74
N ILE A 68 14.68 0.02 24.28
CA ILE A 68 13.56 -0.65 24.94
C ILE A 68 14.09 -1.75 25.87
N PRO A 69 13.64 -1.83 27.14
CA PRO A 69 13.97 -2.95 28.03
C PRO A 69 13.58 -4.29 27.40
N ALA A 70 14.44 -5.31 27.56
CA ALA A 70 14.28 -6.60 26.88
C ALA A 70 12.93 -7.28 27.21
N GLU A 71 12.47 -7.16 28.44
CA GLU A 71 11.19 -7.67 28.92
C GLU A 71 9.97 -6.99 28.27
N ASN A 72 10.13 -5.77 27.75
CA ASN A 72 9.08 -4.99 27.12
C ASN A 72 9.14 -5.03 25.59
N LEU A 73 10.21 -5.57 25.00
CA LEU A 73 10.45 -5.52 23.56
C LEU A 73 9.35 -6.21 22.75
N GLU A 74 8.87 -7.36 23.19
CA GLU A 74 7.82 -8.10 22.48
C GLU A 74 6.46 -7.38 22.54
N SER A 75 6.12 -6.78 23.69
CA SER A 75 4.93 -5.92 23.82
C SER A 75 5.06 -4.68 22.93
N PHE A 76 6.23 -4.05 22.90
CA PHE A 76 6.50 -2.90 22.03
C PHE A 76 6.32 -3.27 20.55
N LYS A 77 6.89 -4.38 20.08
CA LYS A 77 6.73 -4.84 18.70
C LYS A 77 5.27 -5.14 18.36
N LYS A 78 4.52 -5.72 19.30
CA LYS A 78 3.09 -5.96 19.14
C LYS A 78 2.31 -4.66 18.92
N ASP A 79 2.62 -3.62 19.68
CA ASP A 79 1.98 -2.31 19.57
C ASP A 79 2.48 -1.51 18.35
N LEU A 80 3.72 -1.75 17.91
CA LEU A 80 4.30 -1.17 16.70
C LEU A 80 3.68 -1.74 15.42
N LYS A 81 3.34 -3.03 15.41
CA LYS A 81 2.79 -3.71 14.23
C LYS A 81 1.60 -2.98 13.57
N PRO A 82 0.51 -2.58 14.27
CA PRO A 82 -0.60 -1.86 13.63
C PRO A 82 -0.19 -0.48 13.10
N ILE A 83 0.80 0.18 13.73
CA ILE A 83 1.34 1.46 13.25
C ILE A 83 2.04 1.24 11.90
N MET A 84 2.87 0.19 11.82
CA MET A 84 3.56 -0.18 10.57
C MET A 84 2.59 -0.65 9.48
N ASP A 85 1.58 -1.44 9.83
CA ASP A 85 0.54 -1.84 8.87
C ASP A 85 -0.18 -0.62 8.28
N THR A 86 -0.47 0.41 9.09
CA THR A 86 -1.05 1.68 8.62
C THR A 86 -0.08 2.45 7.72
N TYR A 87 1.19 2.53 8.11
CA TYR A 87 2.22 3.15 7.29
C TYR A 87 2.34 2.49 5.91
N TYR A 88 2.41 1.15 5.85
CA TYR A 88 2.47 0.42 4.59
C TYR A 88 1.23 0.61 3.73
N LEU A 89 0.05 0.70 4.35
CA LEU A 89 -1.19 1.00 3.64
C LEU A 89 -1.14 2.38 2.97
N ASN A 90 -0.69 3.40 3.69
CA ASN A 90 -0.59 4.77 3.16
C ASN A 90 0.44 4.86 2.02
N VAL A 91 1.58 4.17 2.16
CA VAL A 91 2.59 4.11 1.10
C VAL A 91 2.06 3.38 -0.13
N ALA A 92 1.31 2.29 0.06
CA ALA A 92 0.68 1.57 -1.03
C ALA A 92 -0.33 2.46 -1.78
N GLU A 93 -1.22 3.15 -1.07
CA GLU A 93 -2.18 4.08 -1.66
C GLU A 93 -1.50 5.20 -2.44
N MET A 94 -0.46 5.81 -1.86
CA MET A 94 0.35 6.82 -2.56
C MET A 94 1.01 6.25 -3.82
N SER A 95 1.54 5.02 -3.77
CA SER A 95 2.20 4.40 -4.91
C SER A 95 1.26 4.18 -6.11
N MET A 96 -0.04 3.99 -5.85
CA MET A 96 -1.07 3.81 -6.89
C MET A 96 -1.30 5.08 -7.73
N GLU A 97 -0.83 6.25 -7.28
CA GLU A 97 -0.84 7.49 -8.05
C GLU A 97 0.24 7.52 -9.15
N TYR A 98 1.30 6.72 -9.00
CA TYR A 98 2.49 6.78 -9.85
C TYR A 98 2.71 5.51 -10.68
N TYR A 99 2.23 4.38 -10.19
CA TYR A 99 2.31 3.10 -10.90
C TYR A 99 0.94 2.69 -11.41
N SER A 100 0.89 2.03 -12.56
CA SER A 100 -0.30 1.28 -12.95
C SER A 100 -0.35 -0.06 -12.21
N HIS A 101 -1.53 -0.69 -12.19
CA HIS A 101 -1.67 -2.04 -11.64
C HIS A 101 -0.75 -3.05 -12.33
N GLU A 102 -0.52 -2.89 -13.64
CA GLU A 102 0.36 -3.78 -14.40
C GLU A 102 1.83 -3.57 -14.04
N ASP A 103 2.26 -2.33 -13.76
CA ASP A 103 3.61 -2.07 -13.26
C ASP A 103 3.84 -2.75 -11.92
N VAL A 104 2.88 -2.63 -10.99
CA VAL A 104 2.95 -3.28 -9.68
C VAL A 104 3.04 -4.80 -9.81
N LYS A 105 2.26 -5.42 -10.72
CA LYS A 105 2.35 -6.87 -10.98
C LYS A 105 3.70 -7.29 -11.52
N GLN A 106 4.27 -6.51 -12.44
CA GLN A 106 5.61 -6.80 -12.98
C GLN A 106 6.70 -6.66 -11.92
N LEU A 107 6.60 -5.64 -11.05
CA LEU A 107 7.51 -5.46 -9.93
C LEU A 107 7.40 -6.60 -8.91
N LEU A 108 6.17 -7.01 -8.56
CA LEU A 108 5.94 -8.17 -7.69
C LEU A 108 6.60 -9.43 -8.26
N LYS A 109 6.36 -9.72 -9.54
CA LYS A 109 6.98 -10.86 -10.23
C LYS A 109 8.50 -10.80 -10.21
N PHE A 110 9.08 -9.61 -10.34
CA PHE A 110 10.53 -9.43 -10.22
C PHE A 110 11.01 -9.72 -8.79
N TYR A 111 10.37 -9.17 -7.76
CA TYR A 111 10.75 -9.40 -6.37
C TYR A 111 10.58 -10.86 -5.92
N GLU A 112 9.62 -11.59 -6.49
CA GLU A 112 9.41 -13.03 -6.28
C GLU A 112 10.37 -13.93 -7.08
N SER A 113 11.24 -13.37 -7.91
CA SER A 113 12.28 -14.13 -8.61
C SER A 113 13.50 -14.37 -7.72
N GLU A 114 14.30 -15.39 -8.03
CA GLU A 114 15.54 -15.70 -7.28
C GLU A 114 16.48 -14.49 -7.14
N VAL A 115 16.62 -13.69 -8.21
CA VAL A 115 17.42 -12.47 -8.16
C VAL A 115 16.75 -11.36 -7.35
N GLY A 116 15.42 -11.27 -7.38
CA GLY A 116 14.64 -10.31 -6.60
C GLY A 116 14.74 -10.57 -5.10
N GLU A 117 14.53 -11.82 -4.68
CA GLU A 117 14.71 -12.25 -3.29
C GLU A 117 16.14 -12.00 -2.81
N LYS A 118 17.13 -12.40 -3.61
CA LYS A 118 18.54 -12.12 -3.33
C LYS A 118 18.80 -10.62 -3.21
N MET A 119 18.16 -9.78 -4.04
CA MET A 119 18.29 -8.33 -3.97
C MET A 119 17.72 -7.79 -2.66
N LEU A 120 16.54 -8.25 -2.21
CA LEU A 120 15.94 -7.85 -0.94
C LEU A 120 16.86 -8.18 0.24
N GLU A 121 17.35 -9.42 0.33
CA GLU A 121 18.29 -9.82 1.38
C GLU A 121 19.59 -9.02 1.33
N THR A 122 20.12 -8.80 0.12
CA THR A 122 21.40 -8.10 -0.07
C THR A 122 21.27 -6.63 0.30
N GLN A 123 20.15 -5.97 -0.03
CA GLN A 123 19.89 -4.59 0.37
C GLN A 123 19.90 -4.41 1.89
N SER A 124 19.25 -5.32 2.63
CA SER A 124 19.28 -5.29 4.10
C SER A 124 20.71 -5.45 4.65
N LYS A 125 21.46 -6.42 4.12
CA LYS A 125 22.89 -6.64 4.49
C LYS A 125 23.75 -5.41 4.17
N LEU A 126 23.57 -4.82 2.99
CA LEU A 126 24.28 -3.62 2.56
C LEU A 126 23.92 -2.39 3.40
N ALA A 127 22.66 -2.25 3.83
CA ALA A 127 22.25 -1.15 4.71
C ALA A 127 22.99 -1.21 6.04
N VAL A 128 23.04 -2.38 6.69
CA VAL A 128 23.81 -2.58 7.94
C VAL A 128 25.30 -2.28 7.72
N LYS A 129 25.91 -2.83 6.65
CA LYS A 129 27.31 -2.57 6.32
C LYS A 129 27.61 -1.10 6.04
N SER A 130 26.68 -0.41 5.38
CA SER A 130 26.80 1.02 5.09
C SER A 130 26.75 1.86 6.35
N MET A 131 25.92 1.49 7.34
CA MET A 131 25.91 2.15 8.64
C MET A 131 27.26 1.99 9.38
N GLU A 132 27.83 0.78 9.39
CA GLU A 132 29.16 0.51 9.97
C GLU A 132 30.24 1.36 9.27
N MET A 133 30.24 1.40 7.94
CA MET A 133 31.18 2.21 7.15
C MET A 133 31.00 3.71 7.41
N ALA A 134 29.77 4.20 7.54
CA ALA A 134 29.48 5.60 7.84
C ALA A 134 30.02 6.02 9.22
N GLN A 135 29.96 5.13 10.22
CA GLN A 135 30.60 5.36 11.53
C GLN A 135 32.12 5.44 11.39
N GLY A 136 32.74 4.53 10.63
CA GLY A 136 34.17 4.56 10.32
C GLY A 136 34.60 5.87 9.67
N LEU A 137 33.90 6.26 8.59
CA LEU A 137 34.11 7.53 7.90
C LEU A 137 33.97 8.73 8.84
N SER A 138 32.97 8.72 9.73
CA SER A 138 32.77 9.80 10.70
C SER A 138 33.97 9.97 11.63
N MET A 139 34.61 8.87 12.06
CA MET A 139 35.82 8.91 12.87
C MET A 139 37.03 9.45 12.08
N GLU A 140 37.16 9.08 10.82
CA GLU A 140 38.23 9.58 9.93
C GLU A 140 38.08 11.08 9.62
N LEU A 141 36.84 11.57 9.55
CA LEU A 141 36.56 12.99 9.30
C LEU A 141 36.76 13.86 10.55
N MET A 142 36.72 13.32 11.77
CA MET A 142 36.83 14.12 13.00
C MET A 142 38.10 14.99 13.07
N PRO A 143 39.32 14.48 12.77
CA PRO A 143 40.52 15.32 12.72
C PRO A 143 40.43 16.45 11.69
N LEU A 144 39.82 16.18 10.53
CA LEU A 144 39.61 17.19 9.48
C LEU A 144 38.65 18.28 9.97
N VAL A 145 37.52 17.90 10.57
CA VAL A 145 36.56 18.84 11.16
C VAL A 145 37.22 19.70 12.23
N GLN A 146 38.01 19.11 13.14
CA GLN A 146 38.73 19.83 14.19
C GLN A 146 39.76 20.83 13.63
N LYS A 147 40.40 20.51 12.50
CA LYS A 147 41.35 21.40 11.82
C LYS A 147 40.69 22.68 11.30
N TYR A 148 39.43 22.58 10.84
CA TYR A 148 38.71 23.69 10.22
C TYR A 148 37.65 24.34 11.12
N SER A 149 37.42 23.81 12.33
CA SER A 149 36.50 24.36 13.33
C SER A 149 37.19 25.27 14.36
N LYS A 150 38.44 25.66 14.09
CA LYS A 150 39.23 26.64 14.85
C LYS A 150 39.60 27.78 13.91
#